data_AF-A0A328IK94-F1
#
_entry.id   AF-A0A328IK94-F1
#
_cell.length_a   1.000
_cell.length_b   1.000
_cell.length_c   1.000
_cell.angle_alpha   90.00
_cell.angle_beta   90.00
_cell.angle_gamma   90.00
#
_symmetry.space_group_name_H-M   'P 1'
#
loop_
_entity.id
_entity.type
_entity.pdbx_description
1 polymer ?
#
loop_
_entity_poly.entity_id
_entity_poly.type
_entity_poly.pdbx_seq_one_letter_code
_entity_poly.pdbx_strand_id
1 'polypeptide(L)'
;MQNENFWTTKKGKITIISTVSVVVLAIIGILLWKKGIFGSKKGILKSDDVSKIENSLKFQTYVAADFSNTSVSNQKVSALKQGISDSIEKIKKHNEVASKKSKVKDETVSKFEDLNTKMQELSSTIAATSFVATDVLTKYNALIEAIPKALTALKSDLNIK
;
A
#
# COMPACT_ATOMS: atom_id res chain seq x y z
N MET A 1 -60.36 15.73 -17.02
CA MET A 1 -59.88 14.75 -18.01
C MET A 1 -58.41 15.08 -18.30
N GLN A 2 -57.49 14.38 -17.63
CA GLN A 2 -56.05 14.42 -17.91
C GLN A 2 -55.70 13.31 -18.90
N ASN A 3 -54.60 13.52 -19.61
CA ASN A 3 -53.85 12.54 -20.39
C ASN A 3 -54.60 12.14 -21.67
N GLU A 4 -54.16 12.55 -22.84
CA GLU A 4 -53.06 11.93 -23.58
C GLU A 4 -52.48 12.98 -24.56
N ASN A 5 -51.25 12.77 -25.06
CA ASN A 5 -50.57 13.55 -26.12
C ASN A 5 -49.40 14.48 -25.72
N PHE A 6 -48.92 14.46 -24.48
CA PHE A 6 -47.61 15.09 -24.21
C PHE A 6 -46.45 14.33 -24.89
N TRP A 7 -46.61 13.01 -25.07
CA TRP A 7 -45.59 12.11 -25.64
C TRP A 7 -45.38 12.23 -27.16
N THR A 8 -46.31 12.85 -27.89
CA THR A 8 -46.28 12.91 -29.37
C THR A 8 -45.77 14.23 -29.94
N THR A 9 -45.64 15.28 -29.12
CA THR A 9 -45.17 16.60 -29.58
C THR A 9 -43.64 16.69 -29.65
N LYS A 10 -43.10 17.49 -30.59
CA LYS A 10 -41.65 17.71 -30.76
C LYS A 10 -40.95 18.09 -29.45
N LYS A 11 -41.62 18.85 -28.56
CA LYS A 11 -41.10 19.24 -27.24
C LYS A 11 -40.98 18.06 -26.27
N GLY A 12 -41.96 17.15 -26.22
CA GLY A 12 -41.89 15.95 -25.39
C GLY A 12 -40.76 15.00 -25.80
N LYS A 13 -40.56 14.81 -27.12
CA LYS A 13 -39.47 13.97 -27.66
C LYS A 13 -38.08 14.52 -27.34
N ILE A 14 -37.86 15.83 -27.45
CA ILE A 14 -36.56 16.46 -27.18
C ILE A 14 -36.20 16.38 -25.68
N THR A 15 -37.18 16.60 -24.80
CA THR A 15 -36.95 16.51 -23.35
C THR A 15 -36.53 15.10 -22.93
N ILE A 16 -37.22 14.05 -23.42
CA ILE A 16 -36.93 12.65 -23.09
C ILE A 16 -35.56 12.22 -23.62
N ILE A 17 -35.20 12.59 -24.85
CA ILE A 17 -33.89 12.25 -25.43
C ILE A 17 -32.75 12.88 -24.61
N SER A 18 -32.95 14.10 -24.09
CA SER A 18 -31.94 14.76 -23.25
C SER A 18 -31.79 14.09 -21.87
N THR A 19 -32.88 13.73 -21.19
CA THR A 19 -32.80 13.10 -19.87
C THR A 19 -32.30 11.66 -19.95
N VAL A 20 -32.69 10.89 -20.97
CA VAL A 20 -32.15 9.54 -21.16
C VAL A 20 -30.65 9.58 -21.47
N SER A 21 -30.19 10.55 -22.27
CA SER A 21 -28.76 10.70 -22.58
C SER A 21 -27.93 11.06 -21.35
N VAL A 22 -28.42 11.92 -20.46
CA VAL A 22 -27.71 12.30 -19.23
C VAL A 22 -27.61 11.12 -18.27
N VAL A 23 -28.68 10.32 -18.12
CA VAL A 23 -28.67 9.15 -17.24
C VAL A 23 -27.73 8.05 -17.79
N VAL A 24 -27.73 7.82 -19.10
CA VAL A 24 -26.81 6.85 -19.73
C VAL A 24 -25.36 7.31 -19.61
N LEU A 25 -25.06 8.60 -19.81
CA LEU A 25 -23.71 9.14 -19.62
C LEU A 25 -23.26 9.10 -18.15
N ALA A 26 -24.16 9.31 -17.19
CA ALA A 26 -23.85 9.18 -15.77
C ALA A 26 -23.57 7.72 -15.37
N ILE A 27 -24.37 6.77 -15.88
CA ILE A 27 -24.15 5.33 -15.65
C ILE A 27 -22.85 4.86 -16.30
N ILE A 28 -22.55 5.31 -17.53
CA ILE A 28 -21.26 5.06 -18.18
C ILE A 28 -20.14 5.69 -17.36
N GLY A 29 -20.29 6.93 -16.89
CA GLY A 29 -19.32 7.60 -16.01
C GLY A 29 -19.03 6.78 -14.75
N ILE A 30 -20.06 6.29 -14.06
CA ILE A 30 -19.94 5.45 -12.86
C ILE A 30 -19.31 4.09 -13.19
N LEU A 31 -19.68 3.47 -14.31
CA LEU A 31 -19.10 2.20 -14.77
C LEU A 31 -17.63 2.36 -15.17
N LEU A 32 -17.27 3.46 -15.82
CA LEU A 32 -15.89 3.83 -16.16
C LEU A 32 -15.08 4.15 -14.89
N TRP A 33 -15.71 4.71 -13.85
CA TRP A 33 -15.10 4.92 -12.53
C TRP A 33 -14.87 3.60 -11.80
N LYS A 34 -15.86 2.69 -11.78
CA LYS A 34 -15.74 1.35 -11.17
C LYS A 34 -14.75 0.45 -11.91
N LYS A 35 -14.68 0.53 -13.25
CA LYS A 35 -13.71 -0.21 -14.09
C LYS A 35 -12.31 0.41 -14.12
N GLY A 36 -12.09 1.58 -13.49
CA GLY A 36 -10.77 2.21 -13.43
C GLY A 36 -10.28 2.76 -14.78
N ILE A 37 -11.17 3.08 -15.71
CA ILE A 37 -10.82 3.64 -17.03
C ILE A 37 -10.42 5.12 -16.92
N PHE A 38 -10.92 5.84 -15.90
CA PHE A 38 -10.28 7.06 -15.38
C PHE A 38 -9.10 6.69 -14.46
N GLY A 39 -8.16 5.93 -15.03
CA GLY A 39 -7.07 5.26 -14.36
C GLY A 39 -6.14 6.24 -13.66
N SER A 40 -6.39 6.49 -12.38
CA SER A 40 -5.28 6.48 -11.44
C SER A 40 -4.60 5.14 -11.67
N LYS A 41 -3.38 5.14 -12.25
CA LYS A 41 -2.58 3.93 -12.44
C LYS A 41 -2.35 3.29 -11.06
N LYS A 42 -3.31 2.47 -10.62
CA LYS A 42 -3.26 1.69 -9.38
C LYS A 42 -2.09 0.74 -9.54
N GLY A 43 -0.95 1.12 -8.98
CA GLY A 43 0.31 0.38 -9.11
C GLY A 43 1.52 1.28 -9.28
N ILE A 44 1.40 2.51 -9.81
CA ILE A 44 2.58 3.39 -9.82
C ILE A 44 2.75 4.00 -8.43
N LEU A 45 3.81 3.59 -7.72
CA LEU A 45 4.28 4.25 -6.50
C LEU A 45 4.57 5.72 -6.80
N LYS A 46 3.83 6.60 -6.15
CA LYS A 46 4.08 8.05 -6.16
C LYS A 46 4.68 8.48 -4.82
N SER A 47 5.07 9.76 -4.73
CA SER A 47 5.55 10.37 -3.48
C SER A 47 4.63 10.05 -2.29
N ASP A 48 3.31 10.18 -2.45
CA ASP A 48 2.35 9.90 -1.38
C ASP A 48 2.36 8.42 -0.93
N ASP A 49 2.59 7.49 -1.85
CA ASP A 49 2.65 6.07 -1.53
C ASP A 49 3.94 5.72 -0.79
N VAL A 50 5.06 6.37 -1.18
CA VAL A 50 6.33 6.25 -0.46
C VAL A 50 6.20 6.83 0.93
N SER A 51 5.60 8.01 1.11
CA SER A 51 5.36 8.59 2.45
C SER A 51 4.49 7.68 3.32
N LYS A 52 3.51 6.98 2.74
CA LYS A 52 2.72 5.96 3.47
C LYS A 52 3.57 4.76 3.87
N ILE A 53 4.47 4.30 2.99
CA ILE A 53 5.43 3.23 3.31
C ILE A 53 6.32 3.68 4.48
N GLU A 54 6.88 4.88 4.43
CA GLU A 54 7.71 5.44 5.52
C GLU A 54 6.96 5.47 6.85
N ASN A 55 5.72 5.96 6.84
CA ASN A 55 4.88 5.98 8.03
C ASN A 55 4.57 4.58 8.56
N SER A 56 4.35 3.59 7.69
CA SER A 56 4.09 2.20 8.08
C SER A 56 5.33 1.48 8.62
N LEU A 57 6.52 1.91 8.21
CA LEU A 57 7.80 1.40 8.68
C LEU A 57 8.40 2.21 9.83
N LYS A 58 7.64 3.18 10.35
CA LYS A 58 8.06 3.95 11.50
C LYS A 58 8.21 3.03 12.70
N PHE A 59 9.39 3.04 13.28
CA PHE A 59 9.75 2.22 14.43
C PHE A 59 9.89 3.08 15.69
N GLN A 60 9.89 2.41 16.84
CA GLN A 60 10.16 3.02 18.14
C GLN A 60 11.47 2.43 18.66
N THR A 61 12.16 3.17 19.52
CA THR A 61 13.30 2.61 20.25
C THR A 61 12.77 1.87 21.47
N TYR A 62 13.22 0.64 21.65
CA TYR A 62 12.90 -0.19 22.82
C TYR A 62 14.17 -0.55 23.58
N VAL A 63 13.99 -0.93 24.84
CA VAL A 63 15.03 -1.59 25.65
C VAL A 63 14.65 -3.04 25.92
N ALA A 64 15.55 -3.86 26.46
CA ALA A 64 15.27 -5.28 26.67
C ALA A 64 14.05 -5.49 27.58
N ALA A 65 13.88 -4.64 28.60
CA ALA A 65 12.75 -4.69 29.52
C ALA A 65 11.37 -4.49 28.84
N ASP A 66 11.33 -3.86 27.66
CA ASP A 66 10.10 -3.74 26.87
C ASP A 66 9.62 -5.08 26.30
N PHE A 67 10.54 -6.00 26.05
CA PHE A 67 10.25 -7.33 25.51
C PHE A 67 10.07 -8.32 26.66
N SER A 68 9.01 -8.14 27.46
CA SER A 68 8.81 -8.89 28.70
C SER A 68 8.34 -10.33 28.48
N ASN A 69 7.62 -10.61 27.39
CA ASN A 69 7.18 -11.94 27.00
C ASN A 69 6.81 -11.98 25.50
N THR A 70 6.50 -13.18 25.00
CA THR A 70 6.11 -13.43 23.61
C THR A 70 4.92 -12.58 23.14
N SER A 71 3.87 -12.45 23.96
CA SER A 71 2.65 -11.70 23.59
C SER A 71 2.94 -10.21 23.42
N VAL A 72 3.58 -9.60 24.42
CA VAL A 72 3.97 -8.18 24.40
C VAL A 72 4.92 -7.89 23.25
N SER A 73 5.90 -8.77 23.02
CA SER A 73 6.86 -8.64 21.93
C SER A 73 6.17 -8.68 20.56
N ASN A 74 5.28 -9.66 20.34
CA ASN A 74 4.50 -9.76 19.11
C ASN A 74 3.65 -8.51 18.86
N GLN A 75 2.98 -8.00 19.90
CA GLN A 75 2.18 -6.78 19.77
C GLN A 75 3.05 -5.59 19.33
N LYS A 76 4.21 -5.40 19.96
CA LYS A 76 5.14 -4.29 19.67
C LYS A 76 5.66 -4.30 18.22
N VAL A 77 5.83 -5.49 17.63
CA VAL A 77 6.41 -5.62 16.28
C VAL A 77 5.37 -5.88 15.18
N SER A 78 4.10 -6.13 15.54
CA SER A 78 3.02 -6.49 14.60
C SER A 78 2.80 -5.45 13.50
N ALA A 79 2.73 -4.17 13.85
CA ALA A 79 2.54 -3.09 12.87
C ALA A 79 3.71 -3.01 11.90
N LEU A 80 4.94 -3.18 12.40
CA LEU A 80 6.13 -3.18 11.57
C LEU A 80 6.17 -4.39 10.62
N LYS A 81 5.74 -5.57 11.11
CA LYS A 81 5.58 -6.77 10.28
C LYS A 81 4.68 -6.52 9.08
N GLN A 82 3.51 -5.95 9.36
CA GLN A 82 2.53 -5.64 8.33
C GLN A 82 3.08 -4.58 7.36
N GLY A 83 3.69 -3.52 7.89
CA GLY A 83 4.30 -2.46 7.08
C GLY A 83 5.34 -2.99 6.08
N ILE A 84 6.21 -3.91 6.51
CA ILE A 84 7.21 -4.55 5.62
C ILE A 84 6.52 -5.37 4.53
N SER A 85 5.56 -6.23 4.90
CA SER A 85 4.82 -7.06 3.94
C SER A 85 4.07 -6.22 2.91
N ASP A 86 3.34 -5.20 3.36
CA ASP A 86 2.57 -4.29 2.50
C ASP A 86 3.49 -3.50 1.55
N SER A 87 4.68 -3.11 2.03
CA SER A 87 5.65 -2.38 1.23
C SER A 87 6.20 -3.24 0.09
N ILE A 88 6.53 -4.50 0.37
CA ILE A 88 6.98 -5.47 -0.64
C ILE A 88 5.89 -5.68 -1.70
N GLU A 89 4.65 -5.88 -1.27
CA GLU A 89 3.53 -6.08 -2.19
C GLU A 89 3.32 -4.86 -3.11
N LYS A 90 3.39 -3.64 -2.55
CA LYS A 90 3.30 -2.40 -3.32
C LYS A 90 4.44 -2.26 -4.33
N ILE A 91 5.67 -2.58 -3.94
CA ILE A 91 6.84 -2.55 -4.84
C ILE A 91 6.69 -3.58 -5.97
N LYS A 92 6.22 -4.79 -5.66
CA LYS A 92 5.97 -5.84 -6.68
C LYS A 92 4.90 -5.39 -7.68
N LYS A 93 3.73 -4.94 -7.19
CA LYS A 93 2.66 -4.38 -8.04
C LYS A 93 3.13 -3.21 -8.89
N HIS A 94 4.02 -2.39 -8.35
CA HIS A 94 4.64 -1.30 -9.10
C HIS A 94 5.52 -1.80 -10.23
N ASN A 95 6.43 -2.72 -9.95
CA ASN A 95 7.33 -3.27 -10.96
C ASN A 95 6.61 -4.09 -12.05
N GLU A 96 5.42 -4.62 -11.76
CA GLU A 96 4.57 -5.28 -12.76
C GLU A 96 4.05 -4.31 -13.82
N VAL A 97 3.62 -3.10 -13.41
CA VAL A 97 2.96 -2.13 -14.31
C VAL A 97 3.86 -0.98 -14.78
N ALA A 98 5.01 -0.78 -14.12
CA ALA A 98 5.93 0.30 -14.44
C ALA A 98 6.76 -0.02 -15.70
N SER A 99 7.03 1.03 -16.48
CA SER A 99 7.99 0.94 -17.60
C SER A 99 9.40 0.64 -17.06
N LYS A 100 10.27 -0.01 -17.84
CA LYS A 100 11.64 -0.37 -17.40
C LYS A 100 12.43 0.79 -16.76
N LYS A 101 12.22 2.03 -17.22
CA LYS A 101 12.90 3.24 -16.72
C LYS A 101 12.37 3.74 -15.37
N SER A 102 11.23 3.23 -14.92
CA SER A 102 10.55 3.65 -13.70
C SER A 102 10.37 2.51 -12.71
N LYS A 103 10.95 1.32 -12.96
CA LYS A 103 10.92 0.21 -12.02
C LYS A 103 11.86 0.48 -10.86
N VAL A 104 11.47 0.02 -9.68
CA VAL A 104 12.37 -0.16 -8.54
C VAL A 104 13.39 -1.24 -8.91
N LYS A 105 14.68 -0.97 -8.68
CA LYS A 105 15.74 -1.91 -9.05
C LYS A 105 15.72 -3.15 -8.17
N ASP A 106 16.24 -4.25 -8.69
CA ASP A 106 16.31 -5.53 -7.97
C ASP A 106 17.10 -5.40 -6.66
N GLU A 107 18.14 -4.55 -6.62
CA GLU A 107 18.89 -4.24 -5.39
C GLU A 107 17.99 -3.63 -4.30
N THR A 108 17.07 -2.73 -4.67
CA THR A 108 16.12 -2.13 -3.73
C THR A 108 15.08 -3.16 -3.30
N VAL A 109 14.55 -3.96 -4.23
CA VAL A 109 13.64 -5.08 -3.88
C VAL A 109 14.32 -6.02 -2.88
N SER A 110 15.58 -6.38 -3.11
CA SER A 110 16.36 -7.23 -2.23
C SER A 110 16.53 -6.65 -0.83
N LYS A 111 16.67 -5.32 -0.69
CA LYS A 111 16.69 -4.68 0.64
C LYS A 111 15.37 -4.84 1.40
N PHE A 112 14.23 -4.76 0.71
CA PHE A 112 12.93 -4.99 1.36
C PHE A 112 12.71 -6.48 1.69
N GLU A 113 13.16 -7.40 0.84
CA GLU A 113 13.15 -8.83 1.17
C GLU A 113 14.08 -9.15 2.35
N ASP A 114 15.24 -8.51 2.47
CA ASP A 114 16.12 -8.63 3.65
C ASP A 114 15.44 -8.15 4.94
N LEU A 115 14.66 -7.06 4.88
CA LEU A 115 13.82 -6.64 6.02
C LEU A 115 12.81 -7.72 6.40
N ASN A 116 12.18 -8.36 5.41
CA ASN A 116 11.23 -9.44 5.66
C ASN A 116 11.92 -10.66 6.28
N THR A 117 13.10 -11.06 5.80
CA THR A 117 13.91 -12.12 6.40
C THR A 117 14.26 -11.80 7.86
N LYS A 118 14.79 -10.60 8.14
CA LYS A 118 15.09 -10.15 9.52
C LYS A 118 13.85 -10.15 10.40
N MET A 119 12.70 -9.77 9.85
CA MET A 119 11.43 -9.77 10.58
C MET A 119 10.93 -11.20 10.90
N GLN A 120 11.18 -12.16 10.01
CA GLN A 120 10.91 -13.57 10.25
C GLN A 120 11.85 -14.14 11.32
N GLU A 121 13.15 -13.85 11.25
CA GLU A 121 14.12 -14.22 12.29
C GLU A 121 13.73 -13.66 13.67
N LEU A 122 13.31 -12.39 13.72
CA LEU A 122 12.79 -11.77 14.94
C LEU A 122 11.53 -12.50 15.44
N SER A 123 10.58 -12.80 14.55
CA SER A 123 9.35 -13.53 14.91
C SER A 123 9.66 -14.92 15.47
N SER A 124 10.62 -15.64 14.87
CA SER A 124 11.08 -16.94 15.38
C SER A 124 11.77 -16.82 16.73
N THR A 125 12.56 -15.76 16.96
CA THR A 125 13.20 -15.48 18.26
C THR A 125 12.14 -15.22 19.35
N ILE A 126 11.08 -14.47 19.02
CA ILE A 126 9.96 -14.18 19.93
C ILE A 126 9.15 -15.45 20.27
N ALA A 127 9.01 -16.36 19.31
CA ALA A 127 8.29 -17.63 19.46
C ALA A 127 9.13 -18.76 20.07
N ALA A 128 10.43 -18.53 20.33
CA ALA A 128 11.31 -19.53 20.90
C ALA A 128 10.85 -19.93 22.31
N THR A 129 10.98 -21.22 22.63
CA THR A 129 10.65 -21.78 23.96
C THR A 129 11.53 -21.19 25.06
N SER A 130 12.78 -20.87 24.74
CA SER A 130 13.72 -20.15 25.60
C SER A 130 13.76 -18.67 25.22
N PHE A 131 12.67 -17.94 25.51
CA PHE A 131 12.57 -16.52 25.21
C PHE A 131 13.63 -15.70 25.97
N VAL A 132 14.45 -14.95 25.23
CA VAL A 132 15.47 -14.05 25.79
C VAL A 132 15.26 -12.64 25.24
N ALA A 133 14.88 -11.72 26.11
CA ALA A 133 14.53 -10.34 25.73
C ALA A 133 15.68 -9.59 25.05
N THR A 134 16.93 -9.84 25.46
CA THR A 134 18.12 -9.24 24.85
C THR A 134 18.35 -9.71 23.41
N ASP A 135 18.04 -10.96 23.10
CA ASP A 135 18.17 -11.51 21.75
C ASP A 135 17.10 -10.91 20.82
N VAL A 136 15.87 -10.78 21.34
CA VAL A 136 14.77 -10.08 20.65
C VAL A 136 15.15 -8.63 20.36
N LEU A 137 15.67 -7.90 21.36
CA LEU A 137 16.14 -6.52 21.17
C LEU A 137 17.25 -6.44 20.12
N THR A 138 18.23 -7.34 20.16
CA THR A 138 19.34 -7.36 19.21
C THR A 138 18.85 -7.54 17.78
N LYS A 139 17.93 -8.49 17.55
CA LYS A 139 17.32 -8.73 16.23
C LYS A 139 16.43 -7.56 15.79
N TYR A 140 15.68 -6.97 16.72
CA TYR A 140 14.88 -5.77 16.46
C TYR A 140 15.75 -4.59 16.04
N ASN A 141 16.86 -4.34 16.74
CA ASN A 141 17.79 -3.26 16.43
C ASN A 141 18.44 -3.44 15.05
N ALA A 142 18.85 -4.66 14.70
CA ALA A 142 19.36 -4.96 13.37
C ALA A 142 18.32 -4.71 12.26
N LEU A 143 17.03 -4.97 12.52
CA LEU A 143 15.94 -4.68 11.60
C LEU A 143 15.74 -3.17 11.42
N ILE A 144 15.64 -2.40 12.51
CA ILE A 144 15.40 -0.94 12.42
C ILE A 144 16.56 -0.19 11.76
N GLU A 145 17.80 -0.64 11.92
CA GLU A 145 18.97 -0.06 11.25
C GLU A 145 18.95 -0.28 9.73
N ALA A 146 18.27 -1.32 9.25
CA ALA A 146 18.15 -1.62 7.83
C ALA A 146 17.03 -0.81 7.14
N ILE A 147 16.00 -0.38 7.88
CA ILE A 147 14.83 0.32 7.32
C ILE A 147 15.22 1.61 6.57
N PRO A 148 16.02 2.55 7.14
CA PRO A 148 16.40 3.76 6.42
C PRO A 148 17.12 3.46 5.11
N LYS A 149 17.98 2.44 5.08
CA LYS A 149 18.75 2.06 3.89
C LYS A 149 17.84 1.57 2.76
N ALA A 150 16.78 0.84 3.09
CA ALA A 150 15.78 0.39 2.13
C ALA A 150 14.92 1.56 1.60
N LEU A 151 14.48 2.45 2.50
CA LEU A 151 13.66 3.62 2.14
C LEU A 151 14.43 4.61 1.25
N THR A 152 15.69 4.92 1.58
CA THR A 152 16.54 5.79 0.75
C THR A 152 16.74 5.20 -0.64
N ALA A 153 16.95 3.89 -0.75
CA ALA A 153 17.08 3.21 -2.04
C ALA A 153 15.80 3.29 -2.87
N LEU A 154 14.63 3.09 -2.24
CA LEU A 154 13.32 3.22 -2.88
C LEU A 154 13.08 4.64 -3.41
N LYS A 155 13.34 5.66 -2.58
CA LYS A 155 13.25 7.06 -2.98
C LYS A 155 14.18 7.39 -4.15
N SER A 156 15.41 6.90 -4.10
CA SER A 156 16.39 7.10 -5.16
C SER A 156 15.95 6.48 -6.49
N ASP A 157 15.44 5.25 -6.48
CA ASP A 157 15.00 4.57 -7.71
C ASP A 157 13.76 5.23 -8.32
N LEU A 158 12.89 5.80 -7.48
CA LEU A 158 11.67 6.50 -7.92
C LEU A 158 11.90 8.00 -8.17
N ASN A 159 13.12 8.51 -7.96
CA ASN A 159 13.48 9.93 -8.04
C ASN A 159 12.55 10.83 -7.18
N ILE A 160 12.24 10.37 -5.97
CA ILE A 160 11.43 11.08 -4.97
C ILE A 160 12.38 11.67 -3.93
N LYS A 161 12.15 12.93 -3.55
CA LYS A 161 12.94 13.66 -2.54
C LYS A 161 12.42 13.39 -1.13
#